data_AF-A0A380JFC7-F1
#
_entry.id   AF-A0A380JFC7-F1
#
_cell.length_a   1.000
_cell.length_b   1.000
_cell.length_c   1.000
_cell.angle_alpha   90.00
_cell.angle_beta   90.00
_cell.angle_gamma   90.00
#
_symmetry.space_group_name_H-M   'P 1'
#
loop_
_entity.id
_entity.type
_entity.pdbx_description
1 polymer ?
#
loop_
_entity_poly.entity_id
_entity_poly.type
_entity_poly.pdbx_seq_one_letter_code
_entity_poly.pdbx_strand_id
1 'polypeptide(L)'
;MAKKSKRRMKQEQKVLYSLIGLVLVLLLGFVATNDGISNQNPIKQVAQQLTGQKQSPSRSSQEAPSKSLADSVMTQEIRSQLPAKLKWNGAGAYILNNNETDLDAKVSSTPYVNNQTKTVQGQQVPTTANAWLSKATRQYRNRQETGNGSTDWTPAGWHQRTRLSGAYDHAVDRGHLIAYALAGSLKGFDASTSNPANVAVQTAWANEASSSNSTGQNYYETLIRKALDKHKRVRYRVTLIYQGDNLIASGSHLEAKSSDGSLEFNVFIPNVQKGIRLDYYSGQVSLKSSVE
;
A
#
# COMPACT_ATOMS: atom_id res chain seq x y z
N MET A 1 57.10 42.81 6.15
CA MET A 1 55.99 42.56 7.12
C MET A 1 54.60 42.43 6.48
N ALA A 2 54.29 43.01 5.31
CA ALA A 2 52.93 43.01 4.72
C ALA A 2 52.35 41.63 4.28
N LYS A 3 53.18 40.66 3.85
CA LYS A 3 52.69 39.32 3.44
C LYS A 3 52.16 38.46 4.61
N LYS A 4 52.69 38.66 5.83
CA LYS A 4 52.28 37.91 7.03
C LYS A 4 50.92 38.38 7.57
N SER A 5 50.66 39.69 7.48
CA SER A 5 49.37 40.32 7.83
C SER A 5 48.22 39.86 6.91
N LYS A 6 48.42 39.85 5.58
CA LYS A 6 47.38 39.38 4.63
C LYS A 6 46.99 37.91 4.80
N ARG A 7 47.93 37.04 5.19
CA ARG A 7 47.66 35.62 5.49
C ARG A 7 46.83 35.46 6.76
N ARG A 8 47.14 36.22 7.81
CA ARG A 8 46.41 36.22 9.08
C ARG A 8 44.97 36.72 8.92
N MET A 9 44.74 37.82 8.19
CA MET A 9 43.39 38.30 7.87
C MET A 9 42.55 37.26 7.10
N LYS A 10 43.14 36.57 6.11
CA LYS A 10 42.43 35.52 5.37
C LYS A 10 42.08 34.31 6.24
N GLN A 11 42.89 34.02 7.26
CA GLN A 11 42.65 32.92 8.19
C GLN A 11 41.56 33.29 9.21
N GLU A 12 41.57 34.52 9.73
CA GLU A 12 40.51 35.06 10.59
C GLU A 12 39.16 35.14 9.86
N GLN A 13 39.14 35.54 8.58
CA GLN A 13 37.93 35.51 7.75
C GLN A 13 37.38 34.09 7.57
N LYS A 14 38.22 33.09 7.32
CA LYS A 14 37.79 31.69 7.18
C LYS A 14 37.18 31.15 8.48
N VAL A 15 37.79 31.48 9.63
CA VAL A 15 37.25 31.10 10.94
C VAL A 15 35.91 31.79 11.19
N LEU A 16 35.78 33.08 10.85
CA LEU A 16 34.53 33.81 10.98
C LEU A 16 33.41 33.21 10.11
N TYR A 17 33.67 32.89 8.84
CA TYR A 17 32.69 32.24 7.97
C TYR A 17 32.30 30.84 8.46
N SER A 18 33.26 30.09 9.02
CA SER A 18 32.99 28.78 9.61
C SER A 18 32.08 28.89 10.84
N LEU A 19 32.30 29.89 11.69
CA LEU A 19 31.45 30.14 12.87
C LEU A 19 30.04 30.58 12.47
N ILE A 20 29.91 31.46 11.48
CA ILE A 20 28.61 31.88 10.94
C ILE A 20 27.86 30.68 10.34
N GLY A 21 28.56 29.83 9.59
CA GLY A 21 27.99 28.59 9.05
C GLY A 21 27.49 27.65 10.14
N LEU A 22 28.25 27.48 11.23
CA LEU A 22 27.85 26.63 12.35
C LEU A 22 26.60 27.16 13.07
N VAL A 23 26.53 28.48 13.31
CA VAL A 23 25.38 29.13 13.94
C VAL A 23 24.12 28.99 13.06
N LEU A 24 24.26 29.14 11.74
CA LEU A 24 23.16 28.94 10.80
C LEU A 24 22.62 27.51 10.83
N VAL A 25 23.50 26.50 10.91
CA VAL A 25 23.08 25.09 11.01
C VAL A 25 22.35 24.81 12.33
N LEU A 26 22.82 25.36 13.44
CA LEU A 26 22.16 25.21 14.74
C LEU A 26 20.80 25.89 14.78
N LEU A 27 20.67 27.09 14.21
CA LEU A 27 19.40 27.80 14.08
C LEU A 27 18.41 27.03 13.20
N LEU A 28 18.85 26.51 12.07
CA LEU A 28 18.02 25.69 11.18
C LEU A 28 17.58 24.39 11.87
N GLY A 29 18.46 23.74 12.61
CA GLY A 29 18.13 22.57 13.43
C GLY A 29 17.06 22.88 14.47
N PHE A 30 17.23 23.97 15.24
CA PHE A 30 16.27 24.41 16.24
C PHE A 30 14.90 24.73 15.62
N VAL A 31 14.87 25.47 14.52
CA VAL A 31 13.62 25.81 13.81
C VAL A 31 12.93 24.56 13.27
N ALA A 32 13.69 23.59 12.72
CA ALA A 32 13.14 22.34 12.21
C ALA A 32 12.45 21.50 13.29
N THR A 33 12.98 21.50 14.53
CA THR A 33 12.51 20.66 15.65
C THR A 33 11.58 21.36 16.64
N ASN A 34 11.41 22.68 16.56
CA ASN A 34 10.61 23.42 17.55
C ASN A 34 9.10 23.31 17.27
N ASP A 35 8.36 22.69 18.20
CA ASP A 35 6.91 22.50 18.11
C ASP A 35 6.09 23.79 18.31
N GLY A 36 6.70 24.85 18.85
CA GLY A 36 6.06 26.17 18.97
C GLY A 36 5.91 26.93 17.64
N ILE A 37 6.56 26.47 16.56
CA ILE A 37 6.47 27.07 15.22
C ILE A 37 5.53 26.22 14.36
N SER A 38 4.48 26.82 13.78
CA SER A 38 3.51 26.12 12.92
C SER A 38 4.20 25.41 11.74
N ASN A 39 3.72 24.20 11.42
CA ASN A 39 4.22 23.40 10.29
C ASN A 39 3.84 23.99 8.91
N GLN A 40 2.98 24.99 8.88
CA GLN A 40 2.68 25.77 7.67
C GLN A 40 3.65 26.95 7.47
N ASN A 41 4.56 27.20 8.40
CA ASN A 41 5.55 28.26 8.25
C ASN A 41 6.60 27.88 7.17
N PRO A 42 6.81 28.73 6.15
CA PRO A 42 7.70 28.41 5.04
C PRO A 42 9.17 28.23 5.47
N ILE A 43 9.61 28.91 6.53
CA ILE A 43 10.97 28.79 7.07
C ILE A 43 11.17 27.42 7.73
N LYS A 44 10.15 26.89 8.42
CA LYS A 44 10.20 25.56 9.05
C LYS A 44 10.25 24.45 8.00
N GLN A 45 9.49 24.59 6.90
CA GLN A 45 9.50 23.62 5.80
C GLN A 45 10.87 23.54 5.11
N VAL A 46 11.49 24.69 4.83
CA VAL A 46 12.84 24.75 4.25
C VAL A 46 13.87 24.16 5.22
N ALA A 47 13.78 24.49 6.52
CA ALA A 47 14.67 23.94 7.53
C ALA A 47 14.55 22.40 7.67
N GLN A 48 13.34 21.86 7.64
CA GLN A 48 13.08 20.41 7.67
C GLN A 48 13.60 19.68 6.42
N GLN A 49 13.45 20.30 5.24
CA GLN A 49 13.96 19.75 3.99
C GLN A 49 15.49 19.71 3.95
N LEU A 50 16.17 20.74 4.49
CA LEU A 50 17.63 20.82 4.53
C LEU A 50 18.25 19.93 5.63
N THR A 51 17.55 19.72 6.75
CA THR A 51 18.02 18.89 7.87
C THR A 51 17.67 17.40 7.71
N GLY A 52 16.97 17.01 6.64
CA GLY A 52 16.60 15.62 6.36
C GLY A 52 15.49 15.07 7.26
N GLN A 53 14.87 15.92 8.09
CA GLN A 53 13.70 15.54 8.89
C GLN A 53 12.44 15.58 8.01
N LYS A 54 12.20 14.50 7.27
CA LYS A 54 10.90 14.27 6.63
C LYS A 54 9.86 14.02 7.72
N GLN A 55 8.97 14.97 7.96
CA GLN A 55 7.71 14.68 8.62
C GLN A 55 6.98 13.62 7.80
N SER A 56 6.71 12.47 8.43
CA SER A 56 5.63 11.61 7.97
C SER A 56 4.38 12.50 7.95
N PRO A 57 3.60 12.55 6.84
CA PRO A 57 2.34 13.26 6.86
C PRO A 57 1.57 12.75 8.07
N SER A 58 1.01 13.67 8.86
CA SER A 58 0.15 13.33 9.98
C SER A 58 -0.91 12.38 9.44
N ARG A 59 -0.72 11.08 9.65
CA ARG A 59 -1.69 10.05 9.31
C ARG A 59 -2.88 10.39 10.19
N SER A 60 -3.88 11.06 9.62
CA SER A 60 -5.25 10.80 10.07
C SER A 60 -5.34 9.29 10.19
N SER A 61 -5.68 8.81 11.39
CA SER A 61 -5.72 7.37 11.67
C SER A 61 -6.38 6.68 10.48
N GLN A 62 -5.68 5.75 9.81
CA GLN A 62 -6.27 4.96 8.73
C GLN A 62 -7.42 4.19 9.36
N GLU A 63 -8.62 4.76 9.42
CA GLU A 63 -9.69 4.20 10.26
C GLU A 63 -10.15 2.88 9.65
N ALA A 64 -10.02 1.79 10.40
CA ALA A 64 -10.51 0.50 9.97
C ALA A 64 -12.05 0.51 9.85
N PRO A 65 -12.62 -0.25 8.90
CA PRO A 65 -14.05 -0.47 8.85
C PRO A 65 -14.51 -1.19 10.11
N SER A 66 -15.73 -0.89 10.55
CA SER A 66 -16.36 -1.64 11.64
C SER A 66 -16.57 -3.11 11.22
N LYS A 67 -16.68 -4.00 12.20
CA LYS A 67 -17.02 -5.41 11.93
C LYS A 67 -18.33 -5.54 11.15
N SER A 68 -19.35 -4.72 11.45
CA SER A 68 -20.63 -4.73 10.72
C SER A 68 -20.45 -4.35 9.24
N LEU A 69 -19.64 -3.34 8.95
CA LEU A 69 -19.33 -2.96 7.57
C LEU A 69 -18.52 -4.06 6.85
N ALA A 70 -17.54 -4.67 7.53
CA ALA A 70 -16.80 -5.80 7.00
C ALA A 70 -17.68 -7.04 6.77
N ASP A 71 -18.64 -7.31 7.66
CA ASP A 71 -19.59 -8.43 7.54
C ASP A 71 -20.59 -8.21 6.40
N SER A 72 -20.80 -6.97 5.94
CA SER A 72 -21.76 -6.65 4.87
C SER A 72 -21.45 -7.33 3.53
N VAL A 73 -20.18 -7.69 3.30
CA VAL A 73 -19.75 -8.45 2.13
C VAL A 73 -19.68 -9.96 2.37
N MET A 74 -19.81 -10.41 3.63
CA MET A 74 -19.65 -11.81 4.02
C MET A 74 -20.98 -12.57 3.91
N THR A 75 -21.58 -12.56 2.72
CA THR A 75 -22.78 -13.33 2.39
C THR A 75 -22.49 -14.84 2.43
N GLN A 76 -23.54 -15.67 2.37
CA GLN A 76 -23.37 -17.13 2.36
C GLN A 76 -22.52 -17.59 1.17
N GLU A 77 -22.73 -17.00 -0.01
CA GLU A 77 -21.96 -17.32 -1.21
C GLU A 77 -20.47 -16.97 -1.04
N ILE A 78 -20.17 -15.78 -0.51
CA ILE A 78 -18.78 -15.36 -0.24
C ILE A 78 -18.13 -16.27 0.80
N ARG A 79 -18.85 -16.62 1.88
CA ARG A 79 -18.34 -17.54 2.91
C ARG A 79 -18.06 -18.93 2.36
N SER A 80 -18.85 -19.42 1.40
CA SER A 80 -18.65 -20.73 0.78
C SER A 80 -17.38 -20.83 -0.08
N GLN A 81 -16.86 -19.69 -0.55
CA GLN A 81 -15.63 -19.60 -1.32
C GLN A 81 -14.36 -19.44 -0.45
N LEU A 82 -14.53 -19.27 0.87
CA LEU A 82 -13.44 -19.07 1.82
C LEU A 82 -13.28 -20.30 2.73
N PRO A 83 -12.10 -20.49 3.37
CA PRO A 83 -11.93 -21.51 4.39
C PRO A 83 -12.96 -21.36 5.53
N ALA A 84 -13.49 -22.48 6.02
CA ALA A 84 -14.59 -22.48 6.98
C ALA A 84 -14.28 -21.75 8.31
N LYS A 85 -13.02 -21.81 8.76
CA LYS A 85 -12.59 -21.14 9.99
C LYS A 85 -12.29 -19.67 9.71
N LEU A 86 -13.20 -18.79 10.14
CA LEU A 86 -13.12 -17.33 9.95
C LEU A 86 -13.06 -16.64 11.31
N LYS A 87 -12.08 -15.76 11.53
CA LYS A 87 -11.96 -14.96 12.76
C LYS A 87 -11.73 -13.49 12.42
N TRP A 88 -12.62 -12.61 12.88
CA TRP A 88 -12.42 -11.16 12.82
C TRP A 88 -11.14 -10.77 13.57
N ASN A 89 -10.29 -9.95 12.95
CA ASN A 89 -8.98 -9.60 13.51
C ASN A 89 -8.99 -8.33 14.39
N GLY A 90 -10.12 -7.62 14.49
CA GLY A 90 -10.21 -6.37 15.24
C GLY A 90 -9.73 -5.12 14.50
N ALA A 91 -9.20 -5.26 13.29
CA ALA A 91 -8.49 -4.23 12.53
C ALA A 91 -8.95 -4.12 11.06
N GLY A 92 -10.13 -4.64 10.72
CA GLY A 92 -10.73 -4.49 9.38
C GLY A 92 -10.81 -5.75 8.54
N ALA A 93 -10.08 -6.81 8.89
CA ALA A 93 -9.96 -8.03 8.08
C ALA A 93 -10.30 -9.31 8.86
N TYR A 94 -10.32 -10.44 8.16
CA TYR A 94 -10.56 -11.77 8.75
C TYR A 94 -9.33 -12.64 8.60
N ILE A 95 -8.96 -13.32 9.68
CA ILE A 95 -8.01 -14.42 9.68
C ILE A 95 -8.75 -15.68 9.24
N LEU A 96 -8.18 -16.41 8.30
CA LEU A 96 -8.75 -17.62 7.71
C LEU A 96 -7.93 -18.83 8.14
N ASN A 97 -8.58 -19.97 8.37
CA ASN A 97 -7.92 -21.25 8.63
C ASN A 97 -6.78 -21.16 9.66
N ASN A 98 -7.03 -20.53 10.81
CA ASN A 98 -6.02 -20.30 11.86
C ASN A 98 -4.76 -19.55 11.40
N ASN A 99 -4.88 -18.73 10.35
CA ASN A 99 -3.80 -18.02 9.67
C ASN A 99 -2.82 -18.93 8.89
N GLU A 100 -3.22 -20.17 8.60
CA GLU A 100 -2.41 -21.17 7.90
C GLU A 100 -2.89 -21.33 6.45
N THR A 101 -1.96 -21.48 5.51
CA THR A 101 -2.23 -21.71 4.08
C THR A 101 -1.63 -23.03 3.60
N ASP A 102 -2.24 -23.64 2.58
CA ASP A 102 -1.74 -24.86 1.95
C ASP A 102 -0.63 -24.62 0.92
N LEU A 103 -0.28 -23.35 0.66
CA LEU A 103 0.76 -23.00 -0.29
C LEU A 103 2.08 -23.73 0.01
N ASP A 104 2.62 -24.42 -1.01
CA ASP A 104 3.96 -24.98 -0.96
C ASP A 104 5.00 -23.92 -1.30
N ALA A 105 5.87 -23.62 -0.33
CA ALA A 105 6.98 -22.69 -0.45
C ALA A 105 8.34 -23.38 -0.56
N LYS A 106 8.39 -24.72 -0.65
CA LYS A 106 9.63 -25.50 -0.79
C LYS A 106 9.85 -25.89 -2.26
N VAL A 107 9.82 -24.89 -3.14
CA VAL A 107 9.95 -25.09 -4.59
C VAL A 107 11.27 -24.52 -5.12
N SER A 108 11.86 -25.21 -6.10
CA SER A 108 13.11 -24.81 -6.76
C SER A 108 12.89 -23.91 -7.99
N SER A 109 11.65 -23.55 -8.31
CA SER A 109 11.30 -22.73 -9.47
C SER A 109 11.94 -21.34 -9.43
N THR A 110 12.18 -20.78 -10.62
CA THR A 110 12.52 -19.36 -10.77
C THR A 110 11.35 -18.48 -10.33
N PRO A 111 11.60 -17.23 -9.86
CA PRO A 111 10.53 -16.31 -9.51
C PRO A 111 9.57 -16.06 -10.68
N TYR A 112 8.27 -15.98 -10.40
CA TYR A 112 7.23 -15.79 -11.41
C TYR A 112 6.02 -15.05 -10.83
N VAL A 113 5.19 -14.53 -11.73
CA VAL A 113 3.81 -14.11 -11.48
C VAL A 113 2.94 -14.71 -12.58
N ASN A 114 1.81 -15.28 -12.20
CA ASN A 114 0.79 -15.82 -13.10
C ASN A 114 -0.58 -15.27 -12.68
N ASN A 115 -1.20 -14.51 -13.56
CA ASN A 115 -2.53 -13.92 -13.37
C ASN A 115 -3.57 -14.69 -14.18
N GLN A 116 -4.70 -14.97 -13.57
CA GLN A 116 -5.88 -15.55 -14.21
C GLN A 116 -7.00 -14.51 -14.29
N THR A 117 -7.80 -14.60 -15.34
CA THR A 117 -8.97 -13.73 -15.57
C THR A 117 -10.22 -14.57 -15.84
N LYS A 118 -11.38 -13.94 -15.74
CA LYS A 118 -12.65 -14.45 -16.24
C LYS A 118 -13.43 -13.33 -16.92
N THR A 119 -14.44 -13.68 -17.69
CA THR A 119 -15.39 -12.71 -18.26
C THR A 119 -16.61 -12.59 -17.36
N VAL A 120 -17.01 -11.37 -17.04
CA VAL A 120 -18.22 -11.02 -16.28
C VAL A 120 -18.89 -9.85 -16.97
N GLN A 121 -20.19 -9.94 -17.26
CA GLN A 121 -20.95 -8.89 -17.97
C GLN A 121 -20.25 -8.41 -19.27
N GLY A 122 -19.57 -9.32 -19.99
CA GLY A 122 -18.81 -9.00 -21.21
C GLY A 122 -17.46 -8.29 -20.98
N GLN A 123 -17.05 -8.04 -19.73
CA GLN A 123 -15.77 -7.44 -19.36
C GLN A 123 -14.83 -8.48 -18.75
N GLN A 124 -13.53 -8.38 -19.04
CA GLN A 124 -12.53 -9.21 -18.35
C GLN A 124 -12.24 -8.65 -16.96
N VAL A 125 -12.23 -9.53 -15.96
CA VAL A 125 -11.85 -9.23 -14.58
C VAL A 125 -10.80 -10.22 -14.08
N PRO A 126 -9.83 -9.80 -13.26
CA PRO A 126 -8.87 -10.72 -12.66
C PRO A 126 -9.53 -11.63 -11.62
N THR A 127 -8.99 -12.82 -11.40
CA THR A 127 -9.50 -13.79 -10.42
C THR A 127 -8.42 -14.17 -9.43
N THR A 128 -7.47 -14.99 -9.85
CA THR A 128 -6.38 -15.47 -9.01
C THR A 128 -5.04 -15.03 -9.58
N ALA A 129 -4.17 -14.55 -8.71
CA ALA A 129 -2.77 -14.30 -9.03
C ALA A 129 -1.87 -15.17 -8.13
N ASN A 130 -1.00 -15.94 -8.75
CA ASN A 130 0.02 -16.73 -8.07
C ASN A 130 1.39 -16.13 -8.31
N ALA A 131 2.20 -16.06 -7.26
CA ALA A 131 3.57 -15.57 -7.37
C ALA A 131 4.55 -16.40 -6.54
N TRP A 132 5.76 -16.53 -7.07
CA TRP A 132 6.93 -16.96 -6.33
C TRP A 132 7.91 -15.79 -6.29
N LEU A 133 8.02 -15.18 -5.12
CA LEU A 133 8.68 -13.89 -4.93
C LEU A 133 10.05 -14.08 -4.27
N SER A 134 10.97 -13.18 -4.60
CA SER A 134 12.30 -13.12 -3.99
C SER A 134 12.80 -11.68 -3.94
N LYS A 135 13.97 -11.43 -3.34
CA LYS A 135 14.58 -10.10 -3.41
C LYS A 135 14.78 -9.60 -4.85
N ALA A 136 15.02 -10.49 -5.81
CA ALA A 136 15.20 -10.12 -7.21
C ALA A 136 13.93 -9.59 -7.89
N THR A 137 12.74 -9.91 -7.36
CA THR A 137 11.48 -9.40 -7.92
C THR A 137 11.11 -8.03 -7.35
N ARG A 138 11.74 -7.62 -6.24
CA ARG A 138 11.49 -6.35 -5.56
C ARG A 138 11.77 -5.17 -6.47
N GLN A 139 10.86 -4.20 -6.42
CA GLN A 139 11.04 -2.90 -7.03
C GLN A 139 11.05 -1.82 -5.95
N TYR A 140 12.04 -0.93 -6.05
CA TYR A 140 12.32 0.14 -5.08
C TYR A 140 12.16 1.53 -5.71
N ARG A 141 12.27 1.64 -7.04
CA ARG A 141 12.06 2.89 -7.77
C ARG A 141 10.58 3.21 -7.87
N ASN A 142 10.26 4.49 -7.95
CA ASN A 142 8.90 4.94 -8.14
C ASN A 142 8.33 4.45 -9.48
N ARG A 143 7.02 4.22 -9.54
CA ARG A 143 6.33 3.73 -10.73
C ARG A 143 6.54 4.63 -11.95
N GLN A 144 6.57 5.95 -11.75
CA GLN A 144 6.80 6.95 -12.79
C GLN A 144 8.18 6.79 -13.43
N GLU A 145 9.19 6.47 -12.63
CA GLU A 145 10.57 6.30 -13.10
C GLU A 145 10.79 5.02 -13.91
N THR A 146 9.87 4.06 -13.80
CA THR A 146 9.93 2.76 -14.50
C THR A 146 8.89 2.65 -15.61
N GLY A 147 8.11 3.70 -15.87
CA GLY A 147 7.02 3.67 -16.86
C GLY A 147 5.78 2.88 -16.43
N ASN A 148 5.69 2.48 -15.16
CA ASN A 148 4.58 1.70 -14.59
C ASN A 148 3.56 2.58 -13.83
N GLY A 149 3.53 3.88 -14.15
CA GLY A 149 2.66 4.88 -13.55
C GLY A 149 1.21 4.78 -14.02
N SER A 150 0.36 5.68 -13.51
CA SER A 150 -1.05 5.77 -13.90
C SER A 150 -1.19 6.16 -15.37
N THR A 151 -2.16 5.55 -16.03
CA THR A 151 -2.67 5.91 -17.37
C THR A 151 -4.15 6.30 -17.26
N ASP A 152 -4.79 6.61 -18.39
CA ASP A 152 -6.24 6.85 -18.46
C ASP A 152 -7.07 5.55 -18.36
N TRP A 153 -6.42 4.38 -18.46
CA TRP A 153 -7.09 3.10 -18.34
C TRP A 153 -7.68 2.92 -16.94
N THR A 154 -8.88 2.31 -16.85
CA THR A 154 -9.53 1.96 -15.59
C THR A 154 -10.09 0.54 -15.65
N PRO A 155 -10.12 -0.20 -14.53
CA PRO A 155 -10.66 -1.56 -14.48
C PRO A 155 -12.19 -1.57 -14.64
N ALA A 156 -12.73 -2.76 -14.91
CA ALA A 156 -14.17 -3.01 -14.94
C ALA A 156 -14.88 -2.48 -13.68
N GLY A 157 -16.03 -1.83 -13.86
CA GLY A 157 -16.83 -1.23 -12.79
C GLY A 157 -16.24 0.04 -12.14
N TRP A 158 -15.20 0.66 -12.72
CA TRP A 158 -14.60 1.86 -12.14
C TRP A 158 -15.56 3.06 -12.05
N HIS A 159 -15.90 3.46 -10.82
CA HIS A 159 -16.61 4.71 -10.53
C HIS A 159 -15.90 5.46 -9.40
N GLN A 160 -15.20 6.53 -9.74
CA GLN A 160 -14.49 7.33 -8.76
C GLN A 160 -15.41 8.34 -8.06
N ARG A 161 -15.21 8.51 -6.76
CA ARG A 161 -15.73 9.62 -5.95
C ARG A 161 -14.57 10.22 -5.17
N THR A 162 -14.35 11.52 -5.30
CA THR A 162 -13.29 12.27 -4.62
C THR A 162 -13.87 13.27 -3.62
N ARG A 163 -13.01 13.93 -2.85
CA ARG A 163 -13.39 14.91 -1.80
C ARG A 163 -14.26 14.29 -0.72
N LEU A 164 -14.01 13.02 -0.40
CA LEU A 164 -14.67 12.34 0.70
C LEU A 164 -14.15 12.88 2.04
N SER A 165 -15.03 12.91 3.04
CA SER A 165 -14.63 13.16 4.42
C SER A 165 -14.06 11.90 5.06
N GLY A 166 -13.03 12.03 5.88
CA GLY A 166 -12.47 10.93 6.67
C GLY A 166 -10.99 10.69 6.38
N ALA A 167 -10.53 9.45 6.59
CA ALA A 167 -9.12 9.07 6.42
C ALA A 167 -8.68 9.01 4.96
N TYR A 168 -9.61 8.77 4.03
CA TYR A 168 -9.38 8.66 2.59
C TYR A 168 -10.26 9.67 1.87
N ASP A 169 -9.65 10.50 1.02
CA ASP A 169 -10.33 11.57 0.28
C ASP A 169 -10.95 11.08 -1.05
N HIS A 170 -10.75 9.81 -1.40
CA HIS A 170 -11.29 9.18 -2.59
C HIS A 170 -11.80 7.76 -2.29
N ALA A 171 -12.65 7.23 -3.17
CA ALA A 171 -13.37 5.99 -2.92
C ALA A 171 -12.57 4.76 -3.31
N VAL A 172 -11.98 4.76 -4.51
CA VAL A 172 -11.42 3.55 -5.12
C VAL A 172 -10.06 3.81 -5.75
N ASP A 173 -9.23 2.78 -5.67
CA ASP A 173 -7.91 2.65 -6.26
C ASP A 173 -7.89 1.56 -7.32
N ARG A 174 -6.86 1.65 -8.16
CA ARG A 174 -6.44 0.58 -9.05
C ARG A 174 -5.69 -0.46 -8.21
N GLY A 175 -6.44 -1.29 -7.49
CA GLY A 175 -5.92 -2.31 -6.59
C GLY A 175 -5.25 -3.45 -7.34
N HIS A 176 -3.96 -3.65 -7.07
CA HIS A 176 -3.19 -4.75 -7.68
C HIS A 176 -3.45 -6.06 -6.94
N LEU A 177 -3.50 -7.20 -7.64
CA LEU A 177 -3.42 -8.50 -6.97
C LEU A 177 -1.98 -8.75 -6.51
N ILE A 178 -1.00 -8.58 -7.41
CA ILE A 178 0.42 -8.60 -7.06
C ILE A 178 0.98 -7.18 -7.16
N ALA A 179 1.31 -6.58 -6.01
CA ALA A 179 1.82 -5.23 -5.96
C ALA A 179 3.13 -5.06 -6.74
N TYR A 180 3.27 -3.90 -7.39
CA TYR A 180 4.49 -3.48 -8.08
C TYR A 180 5.72 -3.53 -7.21
N ALA A 181 5.60 -3.17 -5.94
CA ALA A 181 6.74 -3.29 -5.04
C ALA A 181 7.22 -4.75 -5.01
N LEU A 182 6.32 -5.72 -4.91
CA LEU A 182 6.68 -7.14 -4.76
C LEU A 182 7.28 -7.75 -6.03
N ALA A 183 6.82 -7.36 -7.21
CA ALA A 183 7.16 -8.01 -8.48
C ALA A 183 7.56 -7.08 -9.63
N GLY A 184 7.68 -5.77 -9.43
CA GLY A 184 7.89 -4.78 -10.49
C GLY A 184 9.27 -4.81 -11.16
N SER A 185 10.20 -5.64 -10.67
CA SER A 185 11.48 -5.92 -11.33
C SER A 185 11.49 -7.28 -12.03
N LEU A 186 10.40 -8.04 -11.96
CA LEU A 186 10.29 -9.34 -12.61
C LEU A 186 10.19 -9.17 -14.12
N LYS A 187 11.17 -9.69 -14.85
CA LYS A 187 11.19 -9.64 -16.32
C LYS A 187 9.97 -10.34 -16.92
N GLY A 188 9.30 -9.67 -17.86
CA GLY A 188 8.14 -10.19 -18.57
C GLY A 188 6.81 -10.05 -17.82
N PHE A 189 6.81 -9.50 -16.61
CA PHE A 189 5.59 -9.17 -15.89
C PHE A 189 5.22 -7.70 -16.07
N ASP A 190 4.00 -7.43 -16.53
CA ASP A 190 3.43 -6.08 -16.55
C ASP A 190 2.96 -5.69 -15.14
N ALA A 191 3.78 -4.89 -14.46
CA ALA A 191 3.51 -4.40 -13.11
C ALA A 191 2.82 -3.01 -13.09
N SER A 192 2.38 -2.52 -14.24
CA SER A 192 1.70 -1.24 -14.38
C SER A 192 0.36 -1.21 -13.65
N THR A 193 -0.18 -0.02 -13.42
CA THR A 193 -1.56 0.15 -12.95
C THR A 193 -2.61 -0.13 -14.04
N SER A 194 -2.18 -0.50 -15.25
CA SER A 194 -3.05 -0.77 -16.40
C SER A 194 -3.08 -2.22 -16.86
N ASN A 195 -2.44 -3.14 -16.13
CA ASN A 195 -2.52 -4.57 -16.42
C ASN A 195 -3.93 -5.10 -16.06
N PRO A 196 -4.80 -5.41 -17.05
CA PRO A 196 -6.17 -5.83 -16.78
C PRO A 196 -6.25 -7.20 -16.09
N ALA A 197 -5.19 -8.01 -16.15
CA ALA A 197 -5.12 -9.31 -15.47
C ALA A 197 -4.64 -9.19 -14.02
N ASN A 198 -4.13 -8.04 -13.60
CA ASN A 198 -3.57 -7.82 -12.27
C ASN A 198 -4.21 -6.65 -11.50
N VAL A 199 -5.17 -5.94 -12.09
CA VAL A 199 -5.79 -4.75 -11.49
C VAL A 199 -7.30 -4.84 -11.48
N ALA A 200 -7.90 -4.57 -10.31
CA ALA A 200 -9.34 -4.45 -10.12
C ALA A 200 -9.69 -3.19 -9.32
N VAL A 201 -10.97 -2.84 -9.26
CA VAL A 201 -11.47 -1.81 -8.35
C VAL A 201 -11.31 -2.29 -6.91
N GLN A 202 -10.57 -1.54 -6.12
CA GLN A 202 -10.42 -1.78 -4.69
C GLN A 202 -10.66 -0.47 -3.94
N THR A 203 -11.34 -0.47 -2.81
CA THR A 203 -11.50 0.76 -2.03
C THR A 203 -10.15 1.29 -1.56
N ALA A 204 -10.03 2.61 -1.36
CA ALA A 204 -8.79 3.22 -0.89
C ALA A 204 -8.35 2.65 0.47
N TRP A 205 -9.29 2.37 1.39
CA TRP A 205 -8.98 1.65 2.62
C TRP A 205 -8.40 0.26 2.35
N ALA A 206 -9.10 -0.58 1.58
CA ALA A 206 -8.68 -1.95 1.35
C ALA A 206 -7.33 -2.02 0.62
N ASN A 207 -7.04 -1.05 -0.25
CA ASN A 207 -5.76 -0.94 -0.95
C ASN A 207 -4.65 -0.40 -0.04
N GLU A 208 -4.84 0.76 0.60
CA GLU A 208 -3.75 1.54 1.21
C GLU A 208 -3.50 1.27 2.70
N ALA A 209 -4.50 0.79 3.45
CA ALA A 209 -4.39 0.63 4.90
C ALA A 209 -3.25 -0.33 5.28
N SER A 210 -2.39 0.13 6.18
CA SER A 210 -1.07 -0.48 6.43
C SER A 210 -0.66 -0.54 7.90
N SER A 211 -1.50 -0.04 8.82
CA SER A 211 -1.22 -0.06 10.25
C SER A 211 -1.74 -1.34 10.91
N SER A 212 -1.21 -1.68 12.08
CA SER A 212 -1.65 -2.88 12.83
C SER A 212 -3.10 -2.78 13.33
N ASN A 213 -3.64 -1.57 13.48
CA ASN A 213 -5.04 -1.31 13.82
C ASN A 213 -5.93 -1.04 12.59
N SER A 214 -5.38 -1.16 11.38
CA SER A 214 -6.10 -1.00 10.11
C SER A 214 -5.41 -1.77 9.01
N THR A 215 -5.76 -3.05 8.94
CA THR A 215 -5.07 -4.06 8.14
C THR A 215 -5.72 -4.24 6.78
N GLY A 216 -5.53 -3.27 5.90
CA GLY A 216 -5.80 -3.44 4.47
C GLY A 216 -4.72 -4.28 3.78
N GLN A 217 -4.78 -4.37 2.46
CA GLN A 217 -3.86 -5.18 1.67
C GLN A 217 -2.40 -4.74 1.84
N ASN A 218 -2.15 -3.44 1.87
CA ASN A 218 -0.81 -2.88 2.04
C ASN A 218 -0.16 -3.29 3.38
N TYR A 219 -0.92 -3.59 4.44
CA TYR A 219 -0.38 -4.14 5.68
C TYR A 219 0.30 -5.50 5.43
N TYR A 220 -0.40 -6.42 4.79
CA TYR A 220 0.11 -7.77 4.52
C TYR A 220 1.21 -7.76 3.47
N GLU A 221 1.10 -6.92 2.45
CA GLU A 221 2.18 -6.71 1.49
C GLU A 221 3.44 -6.13 2.16
N THR A 222 3.29 -5.30 3.20
CA THR A 222 4.44 -4.82 4.00
C THR A 222 5.16 -5.97 4.67
N LEU A 223 4.43 -6.98 5.18
CA LEU A 223 5.04 -8.17 5.79
C LEU A 223 5.88 -8.94 4.74
N ILE A 224 5.31 -9.13 3.54
CA ILE A 224 6.03 -9.77 2.44
C ILE A 224 7.25 -8.95 2.02
N ARG A 225 7.11 -7.63 1.82
CA ARG A 225 8.24 -6.74 1.46
C ARG A 225 9.40 -6.90 2.43
N LYS A 226 9.11 -6.84 3.74
CA LYS A 226 10.13 -7.03 4.79
C LYS A 226 10.79 -8.41 4.74
N ALA A 227 10.05 -9.47 4.42
CA ALA A 227 10.61 -10.80 4.26
C ALA A 227 11.54 -10.89 3.04
N LEU A 228 11.11 -10.34 1.90
CA LEU A 228 11.91 -10.30 0.66
C LEU A 228 13.18 -9.47 0.82
N ASP A 229 13.11 -8.33 1.52
CA ASP A 229 14.28 -7.47 1.80
C ASP A 229 15.32 -8.20 2.70
N LYS A 230 14.85 -9.11 3.56
CA LYS A 230 15.65 -10.06 4.35
C LYS A 230 16.05 -11.31 3.54
N HIS A 231 16.02 -11.25 2.22
CA HIS A 231 16.41 -12.32 1.30
C HIS A 231 15.59 -13.62 1.39
N LYS A 232 14.40 -13.58 2.01
CA LYS A 232 13.49 -14.73 2.02
C LYS A 232 12.84 -14.90 0.65
N ARG A 233 12.43 -16.13 0.34
CA ARG A 233 11.56 -16.45 -0.79
C ARG A 233 10.15 -16.69 -0.27
N VAL A 234 9.14 -16.13 -0.94
CA VAL A 234 7.76 -16.14 -0.47
C VAL A 234 6.83 -16.63 -1.59
N ARG A 235 6.06 -17.67 -1.31
CA ARG A 235 4.95 -18.14 -2.14
C ARG A 235 3.76 -17.29 -1.76
N TYR A 236 3.16 -16.63 -2.74
CA TYR A 236 2.08 -15.69 -2.53
C TYR A 236 0.93 -15.99 -3.49
N ARG A 237 -0.30 -15.97 -2.99
CA ARG A 237 -1.52 -16.12 -3.79
C ARG A 237 -2.51 -15.05 -3.35
N VAL A 238 -3.12 -14.40 -4.33
CA VAL A 238 -4.26 -13.49 -4.14
C VAL A 238 -5.41 -14.00 -4.96
N THR A 239 -6.56 -14.20 -4.34
CA THR A 239 -7.81 -14.59 -5.00
C THR A 239 -8.86 -13.54 -4.72
N LEU A 240 -9.38 -12.91 -5.76
CA LEU A 240 -10.54 -12.04 -5.66
C LEU A 240 -11.81 -12.87 -5.53
N ILE A 241 -12.59 -12.59 -4.50
CA ILE A 241 -13.83 -13.32 -4.21
C ILE A 241 -15.01 -12.49 -4.72
N TYR A 242 -15.73 -13.04 -5.69
CA TYR A 242 -16.87 -12.41 -6.35
C TYR A 242 -18.16 -13.06 -5.87
N GLN A 243 -19.24 -12.27 -5.83
CA GLN A 243 -20.60 -12.78 -5.67
C GLN A 243 -21.30 -12.73 -7.03
N GLY A 244 -21.81 -13.87 -7.51
CA GLY A 244 -22.47 -14.00 -8.79
C GLY A 244 -21.71 -13.31 -9.93
N ASP A 245 -22.45 -12.51 -10.70
CA ASP A 245 -21.95 -11.78 -11.86
C ASP A 245 -21.48 -10.34 -11.51
N ASN A 246 -21.01 -10.10 -10.29
CA ASN A 246 -20.51 -8.78 -9.90
C ASN A 246 -19.21 -8.42 -10.64
N LEU A 247 -19.11 -7.19 -11.15
CA LEU A 247 -17.86 -6.66 -11.71
C LEU A 247 -16.80 -6.40 -10.64
N ILE A 248 -17.22 -6.11 -9.42
CA ILE A 248 -16.33 -5.81 -8.30
C ILE A 248 -16.29 -6.98 -7.32
N ALA A 249 -15.09 -7.38 -6.94
CA ALA A 249 -14.88 -8.38 -5.91
C ALA A 249 -15.35 -7.86 -4.55
N SER A 250 -16.01 -8.72 -3.78
CA SER A 250 -16.43 -8.47 -2.40
C SER A 250 -15.23 -8.34 -1.45
N GLY A 251 -14.08 -8.88 -1.84
CA GLY A 251 -12.82 -8.75 -1.11
C GLY A 251 -11.71 -9.58 -1.73
N SER A 252 -10.53 -9.48 -1.13
CA SER A 252 -9.32 -10.18 -1.55
C SER A 252 -8.92 -11.21 -0.51
N HIS A 253 -8.82 -12.47 -0.91
CA HIS A 253 -8.21 -13.55 -0.11
C HIS A 253 -6.71 -13.58 -0.40
N LEU A 254 -5.90 -13.32 0.61
CA LEU A 254 -4.44 -13.28 0.52
C LEU A 254 -3.82 -14.42 1.34
N GLU A 255 -2.87 -15.10 0.71
CA GLU A 255 -2.12 -16.20 1.31
C GLU A 255 -0.65 -16.03 1.03
N ALA A 256 0.19 -16.14 2.07
CA ALA A 256 1.63 -16.11 1.92
C ALA A 256 2.31 -17.15 2.79
N LYS A 257 3.37 -17.77 2.27
CA LYS A 257 4.27 -18.65 3.03
C LYS A 257 5.71 -18.45 2.57
N SER A 258 6.65 -18.22 3.49
CA SER A 258 8.07 -18.20 3.16
C SER A 258 8.67 -19.61 3.13
N SER A 259 9.68 -19.82 2.29
CA SER A 259 10.42 -21.09 2.18
C SER A 259 10.99 -21.60 3.51
N ASP A 260 11.35 -20.69 4.41
CA ASP A 260 11.87 -20.98 5.75
C ASP A 260 10.77 -21.10 6.83
N GLY A 261 9.49 -20.97 6.45
CA GLY A 261 8.32 -21.05 7.35
C GLY A 261 8.14 -19.88 8.32
N SER A 262 9.04 -18.89 8.31
CA SER A 262 9.03 -17.80 9.29
C SER A 262 8.03 -16.66 9.00
N LEU A 263 7.45 -16.64 7.81
CA LEU A 263 6.31 -15.79 7.44
C LEU A 263 5.21 -16.72 6.91
N GLU A 264 4.06 -16.71 7.59
CA GLU A 264 2.84 -17.36 7.10
C GLU A 264 1.62 -16.53 7.47
N PHE A 265 0.71 -16.37 6.52
CA PHE A 265 -0.62 -15.84 6.80
C PHE A 265 -1.66 -16.32 5.79
N ASN A 266 -2.92 -16.30 6.23
CA ASN A 266 -4.09 -16.58 5.41
C ASN A 266 -5.24 -15.67 5.86
N VAL A 267 -5.60 -14.69 5.02
CA VAL A 267 -6.50 -13.59 5.42
C VAL A 267 -7.47 -13.20 4.32
N PHE A 268 -8.65 -12.72 4.69
CA PHE A 268 -9.60 -12.09 3.79
C PHE A 268 -9.73 -10.60 4.13
N ILE A 269 -9.56 -9.76 3.11
CA ILE A 269 -9.64 -8.31 3.20
C ILE A 269 -10.92 -7.88 2.48
N PRO A 270 -11.97 -7.46 3.21
CA PRO A 270 -13.23 -7.05 2.61
C PRO A 270 -13.02 -5.79 1.75
N ASN A 271 -13.68 -5.69 0.59
CA ASN A 271 -13.53 -4.53 -0.29
C ASN A 271 -14.50 -3.40 0.10
N VAL A 272 -14.32 -2.87 1.31
CA VAL A 272 -15.24 -1.90 1.94
C VAL A 272 -14.48 -0.66 2.41
N GLN A 273 -15.16 0.46 2.60
CA GLN A 273 -14.56 1.66 3.19
C GLN A 273 -15.58 2.43 4.01
N LYS A 274 -15.17 2.90 5.19
CA LYS A 274 -16.02 3.72 6.05
C LYS A 274 -16.47 4.98 5.29
N GLY A 275 -17.75 5.32 5.42
CA GLY A 275 -18.34 6.52 4.80
C GLY A 275 -18.86 6.34 3.37
N ILE A 276 -18.61 5.19 2.73
CA ILE A 276 -19.16 4.88 1.40
C ILE A 276 -19.86 3.53 1.38
N ARG A 277 -20.70 3.33 0.36
CA ARG A 277 -21.25 2.04 -0.06
C ARG A 277 -20.87 1.81 -1.51
N LEU A 278 -20.43 0.59 -1.80
CA LEU A 278 -20.13 0.13 -3.15
C LEU A 278 -21.25 -0.80 -3.61
N ASP A 279 -21.82 -0.52 -4.77
CA ASP A 279 -22.58 -1.51 -5.51
C ASP A 279 -21.59 -2.42 -6.23
N TYR A 280 -21.46 -3.67 -5.79
CA TYR A 280 -20.49 -4.60 -6.37
C TYR A 280 -20.87 -5.06 -7.79
N TYR A 281 -22.15 -4.98 -8.15
CA TYR A 281 -22.60 -5.40 -9.47
C TYR A 281 -22.10 -4.44 -10.55
N SER A 282 -22.30 -3.13 -10.35
CA SER A 282 -21.94 -2.07 -11.30
C SER A 282 -20.64 -1.32 -10.97
N GLY A 283 -20.23 -1.35 -9.70
CA GLY A 283 -19.15 -0.56 -9.13
C GLY A 283 -19.53 0.87 -8.72
N GLN A 284 -20.81 1.25 -8.79
CA GLN A 284 -21.24 2.58 -8.35
C GLN A 284 -20.93 2.85 -6.88
N VAL A 285 -20.49 4.08 -6.59
CA VAL A 285 -20.17 4.53 -5.23
C VAL A 285 -21.20 5.56 -4.77
N SER A 286 -21.82 5.29 -3.61
CA SER A 286 -22.68 6.21 -2.88
C SER A 286 -22.12 6.54 -1.50
N LEU A 287 -22.47 7.70 -0.97
CA LEU A 287 -22.13 8.08 0.40
C LEU A 287 -23.06 7.34 1.36
N LYS A 288 -22.53 6.86 2.48
CA LYS A 288 -23.37 6.37 3.57
C LYS A 288 -23.91 7.60 4.32
N SER A 289 -25.23 7.78 4.35
CA SER A 289 -25.87 8.85 5.11
C SER A 289 -25.52 8.72 6.60
N SER A 290 -25.17 9.83 7.25
CA SER A 290 -24.78 9.90 8.67
C SER A 290 -25.92 9.66 9.66
N VAL A 291 -27.03 9.07 9.21
CA VAL A 291 -28.24 8.87 10.00
C VAL A 291 -28.48 7.37 10.12
N GLU A 292 -27.84 6.76 11.12
CA GLU A 292 -28.22 5.49 11.77
C GLU A 292 -27.43 5.33 13.07
#